data_AF-A0A7W7Z1J5-F1
#
_entry.id   AF-A0A7W7Z1J5-F1
#
_cell.length_a   1.000
_cell.length_b   1.000
_cell.length_c   1.000
_cell.angle_alpha   90.00
_cell.angle_beta   90.00
_cell.angle_gamma   90.00
#
_symmetry.space_group_name_H-M   'P 1'
#
loop_
_entity.id
_entity.type
_entity.pdbx_description
1 polymer ?
#
loop_
_entity_poly.entity_id
_entity_poly.type
_entity_poly.pdbx_seq_one_letter_code
_entity_poly.pdbx_strand_id
1 'polypeptide(L)'
;MTARPSALAFLKAFWADWGERMSGPASVPLMIAALFIPDRYVAIGTGVLGIACGIFAAYRVWSNERNRVLDLEKISRVDLQRMLNGMFMGNTFMLGGEINLCKQYKGKFALDQLCVNYDRVEARAPGGAVARIRFKLNARREWSAKAHVIVRDGLGQVERVENIYEPMSILLGDNGEFFVKLERDESVVFEDGTELWVDLETWTK
;
A
#
# COMPACT_ATOMS: atom_id res chain seq x y z
N MET A 1 -23.50 2.21 -0.89
CA MET A 1 -24.26 2.30 -2.16
C MET A 1 -23.59 3.34 -3.04
N THR A 2 -22.76 2.95 -4.00
CA THR A 2 -22.12 3.91 -4.92
C THR A 2 -23.17 4.37 -5.94
N ALA A 3 -23.51 5.65 -5.93
CA ALA A 3 -24.44 6.23 -6.89
C ALA A 3 -23.96 5.92 -8.32
N ARG A 4 -24.87 5.41 -9.16
CA ARG A 4 -24.56 5.14 -10.57
C ARG A 4 -24.06 6.43 -11.21
N PRO A 5 -22.87 6.46 -11.83
CA PRO A 5 -22.38 7.66 -12.47
C PRO A 5 -23.37 8.08 -13.57
N SER A 6 -23.81 9.34 -13.52
CA SER A 6 -24.70 9.89 -14.54
C SER A 6 -23.95 10.04 -15.86
N ALA A 7 -24.65 9.91 -16.98
CA ALA A 7 -24.05 10.08 -18.31
C ALA A 7 -23.33 11.44 -18.45
N LEU A 8 -23.83 12.48 -17.78
CA LEU A 8 -23.20 13.80 -17.73
C LEU A 8 -21.90 13.82 -16.93
N ALA A 9 -21.81 13.08 -15.81
CA ALA A 9 -20.56 12.95 -15.05
C ALA A 9 -19.50 12.21 -15.87
N PHE A 10 -19.89 11.17 -16.61
CA PHE A 10 -19.01 10.47 -17.54
C PHE A 10 -18.54 11.40 -18.68
N LEU A 11 -19.44 12.14 -19.31
CA LEU A 11 -19.09 13.06 -20.41
C LEU A 11 -18.16 14.19 -19.94
N LYS A 12 -18.38 14.72 -18.72
CA LYS A 12 -17.54 15.75 -18.13
C LYS A 12 -16.15 15.22 -17.78
N ALA A 13 -16.06 14.04 -17.18
CA ALA A 13 -14.79 13.38 -16.91
C ALA A 13 -14.05 13.03 -18.21
N PHE A 14 -14.78 12.55 -19.23
CA PHE A 14 -14.25 12.30 -20.56
C PHE A 14 -13.71 13.59 -21.17
N TRP A 15 -14.44 14.71 -21.14
CA TRP A 15 -13.97 15.98 -21.68
C TRP A 15 -12.78 16.58 -20.90
N ALA A 16 -12.76 16.45 -19.58
CA ALA A 16 -11.64 16.91 -18.75
C ALA A 16 -10.38 16.09 -19.05
N ASP A 17 -10.48 14.77 -19.11
CA ASP A 17 -9.35 13.89 -19.41
C ASP A 17 -8.93 13.99 -20.90
N TRP A 18 -9.90 14.18 -21.81
CA TRP A 18 -9.70 14.46 -23.24
C TRP A 18 -8.98 15.79 -23.46
N GLY A 19 -9.25 16.81 -22.64
CA GLY A 19 -8.61 18.12 -22.70
C GLY A 19 -7.23 18.17 -22.02
N GLU A 20 -7.05 17.48 -20.88
CA GLU A 20 -5.82 17.53 -20.10
C GLU A 20 -4.72 16.57 -20.60
N ARG A 21 -5.07 15.45 -21.24
CA ARG A 21 -4.10 14.33 -21.44
C ARG A 21 -3.79 13.91 -22.87
N MET A 22 -4.36 14.58 -23.88
CA MET A 22 -4.08 14.28 -25.29
C MET A 22 -3.45 15.46 -26.03
N SER A 23 -2.27 15.18 -26.60
CA SER A 23 -1.92 15.56 -27.96
C SER A 23 -2.95 14.93 -28.93
N GLY A 24 -3.94 15.62 -29.47
CA GLY A 24 -4.23 17.03 -29.31
C GLY A 24 -5.72 17.29 -29.47
N PRO A 25 -6.19 18.46 -29.01
CA PRO A 25 -7.39 19.12 -29.51
C PRO A 25 -7.31 19.41 -31.02
N ALA A 26 -6.50 18.68 -31.80
CA ALA A 26 -6.29 18.80 -33.22
C ALA A 26 -7.07 17.74 -34.01
N SER A 27 -7.41 16.55 -33.47
CA SER A 27 -8.16 15.54 -34.24
C SER A 27 -9.57 16.03 -34.62
N VAL A 28 -10.24 16.71 -33.68
CA VAL A 28 -11.56 17.31 -33.90
C VAL A 28 -11.47 18.51 -34.85
N PRO A 29 -10.57 19.50 -34.68
CA PRO A 29 -10.34 20.55 -35.66
C PRO A 29 -9.83 20.07 -37.01
N LEU A 30 -9.07 18.97 -37.10
CA LEU A 30 -8.64 18.39 -38.38
C LEU A 30 -9.83 17.76 -39.09
N MET A 31 -10.70 17.04 -38.38
CA MET A 31 -11.96 16.55 -38.96
C MET A 31 -12.89 17.70 -39.38
N ILE A 32 -12.98 18.77 -38.59
CA ILE A 32 -13.75 19.97 -38.94
C ILE A 32 -13.11 20.68 -40.13
N ALA A 33 -11.78 20.86 -40.14
CA ALA A 33 -11.04 21.49 -41.23
C ALA A 33 -11.19 20.75 -42.54
N ALA A 34 -11.25 19.41 -42.51
CA ALA A 34 -11.50 18.59 -43.70
C ALA A 34 -12.82 18.94 -44.42
N LEU A 35 -13.83 19.45 -43.70
CA LEU A 35 -15.10 19.88 -44.30
C LEU A 35 -15.01 21.21 -45.07
N PHE A 36 -13.98 22.02 -44.79
CA PHE A 36 -13.79 23.34 -45.41
C PHE A 36 -12.74 23.35 -46.51
N ILE A 37 -12.09 22.21 -46.79
CA ILE A 37 -11.07 22.09 -47.84
C ILE A 37 -11.77 21.78 -49.18
N PRO A 38 -11.65 22.65 -50.22
CA PRO A 38 -12.32 22.45 -51.51
C PRO A 38 -11.76 21.28 -52.32
N ASP A 39 -10.48 20.94 -52.11
CA ASP A 39 -9.82 19.83 -52.80
C ASP A 39 -10.24 18.49 -52.16
N ARG A 40 -10.89 17.65 -52.97
CA ARG A 40 -11.43 16.35 -52.52
C ARG A 40 -10.35 15.40 -52.02
N TYR A 41 -9.16 15.38 -52.62
CA TYR A 41 -8.08 14.48 -52.22
C TYR A 41 -7.48 14.91 -50.88
N VAL A 42 -7.29 16.21 -50.70
CA VAL A 42 -6.78 16.77 -49.45
C VAL A 42 -7.81 16.57 -48.32
N ALA A 43 -9.09 16.82 -48.56
CA ALA A 43 -10.16 16.60 -47.58
C ALA A 43 -10.21 15.14 -47.07
N ILE A 44 -10.12 14.17 -47.99
CA ILE A 44 -10.09 12.74 -47.64
C ILE A 44 -8.83 12.42 -46.81
N GLY A 45 -7.66 12.90 -47.24
CA GLY A 45 -6.39 12.69 -46.54
C GLY A 45 -6.42 13.22 -45.10
N THR A 46 -6.93 14.45 -44.91
CA THR A 46 -7.08 15.06 -43.58
C THR A 46 -8.09 14.28 -42.71
N GLY A 47 -9.18 13.79 -43.30
CA GLY A 47 -10.16 12.96 -42.59
C GLY A 47 -9.57 11.64 -42.08
N VAL A 48 -8.84 10.91 -42.94
CA VAL A 48 -8.17 9.65 -42.56
C VAL A 48 -7.13 9.90 -41.46
N LEU A 49 -6.35 10.97 -41.57
CA LEU A 49 -5.39 11.35 -40.55
C LEU A 49 -6.07 11.64 -39.20
N GLY A 50 -7.20 12.36 -39.21
CA GLY A 50 -8.01 12.62 -38.02
C GLY A 50 -8.50 11.33 -37.34
N ILE A 51 -8.97 10.35 -38.12
CA ILE A 51 -9.39 9.03 -37.63
C ILE A 51 -8.20 8.28 -37.02
N ALA A 52 -7.05 8.24 -37.72
CA ALA A 52 -5.85 7.57 -37.23
C ALA A 52 -5.35 8.17 -35.91
N CYS A 53 -5.35 9.51 -35.78
CA CYS A 53 -5.06 10.20 -34.52
C CYS A 53 -6.06 9.81 -33.42
N GLY A 54 -7.35 9.68 -33.74
CA GLY A 54 -8.38 9.25 -32.80
C GLY A 54 -8.17 7.82 -32.30
N ILE A 55 -7.86 6.88 -33.19
CA ILE A 55 -7.58 5.48 -32.83
C ILE A 55 -6.30 5.39 -31.97
N PHE A 56 -5.24 6.09 -32.36
CA PHE A 56 -3.99 6.11 -31.60
C PHE A 56 -4.19 6.67 -30.19
N ALA A 57 -4.95 7.77 -30.08
CA ALA A 57 -5.36 8.33 -28.80
C ALA A 57 -6.12 7.30 -27.95
N ALA A 58 -7.16 6.67 -28.51
CA ALA A 58 -7.94 5.66 -27.79
C ALA A 58 -7.08 4.48 -27.31
N TYR A 59 -6.17 3.98 -28.16
CA TYR A 59 -5.24 2.90 -27.80
C TYR A 59 -4.30 3.30 -26.65
N ARG A 60 -3.79 4.54 -26.65
CA ARG A 60 -2.89 5.03 -25.59
C ARG A 60 -3.59 5.09 -24.23
N VAL A 61 -4.84 5.57 -24.20
CA VAL A 61 -5.65 5.58 -22.96
C VAL A 61 -5.89 4.18 -22.46
N TRP A 62 -6.32 3.28 -23.36
CA TRP A 62 -6.55 1.88 -23.01
C TRP A 62 -5.30 1.20 -22.46
N SER A 63 -4.13 1.40 -23.09
CA SER A 63 -2.86 0.81 -22.63
C SER A 63 -2.47 1.29 -21.24
N ASN A 64 -2.57 2.60 -20.97
CA ASN A 64 -2.24 3.16 -19.66
C ASN A 64 -3.19 2.64 -18.56
N GLU A 65 -4.49 2.62 -18.83
CA GLU A 65 -5.47 2.11 -17.87
C GLU A 65 -5.29 0.61 -17.66
N ARG A 66 -5.00 -0.15 -18.72
CA ARG A 66 -4.70 -1.58 -18.63
C ARG A 66 -3.48 -1.84 -17.76
N ASN A 67 -2.39 -1.07 -17.93
CA ASN A 67 -1.21 -1.18 -17.09
C ASN A 67 -1.50 -0.83 -15.63
N ARG A 68 -2.30 0.21 -15.38
CA ARG A 68 -2.72 0.58 -14.02
C ARG A 68 -3.56 -0.51 -13.36
N VAL A 69 -4.48 -1.12 -14.11
CA VAL A 69 -5.27 -2.27 -13.64
C VAL A 69 -4.36 -3.46 -13.38
N LEU A 70 -3.40 -3.75 -14.26
CA LEU A 70 -2.44 -4.84 -14.05
C LEU A 70 -1.56 -4.60 -12.81
N ASP A 71 -1.13 -3.36 -12.55
CA ASP A 71 -0.37 -3.02 -11.34
C ASP A 71 -1.22 -3.12 -10.06
N LEU A 72 -2.52 -2.84 -10.14
CA LEU A 72 -3.46 -3.09 -9.05
C LEU A 72 -3.76 -4.59 -8.89
N GLU A 73 -3.84 -5.35 -9.98
CA GLU A 73 -3.99 -6.82 -9.96
C GLU A 73 -2.74 -7.54 -9.44
N LYS A 74 -1.55 -6.91 -9.53
CA LYS A 74 -0.33 -7.41 -8.86
C LYS A 74 -0.43 -7.38 -7.33
N ILE A 75 -1.37 -6.62 -6.75
CA ILE A 75 -1.70 -6.76 -5.33
C ILE A 75 -2.47 -8.07 -5.21
N SER A 76 -1.77 -9.11 -4.74
CA SER A 76 -2.37 -10.45 -4.71
C SER A 76 -3.60 -10.46 -3.79
N ARG A 77 -4.53 -11.37 -4.05
CA ARG A 77 -5.66 -11.59 -3.12
C ARG A 77 -5.19 -11.86 -1.69
N VAL A 78 -4.01 -12.47 -1.54
CA VAL A 78 -3.36 -12.74 -0.25
C VAL A 78 -2.90 -11.44 0.41
N ASP A 79 -2.34 -10.50 -0.35
CA ASP A 79 -1.95 -9.19 0.17
C ASP A 79 -3.17 -8.39 0.62
N LEU A 80 -4.25 -8.38 -0.16
CA LEU A 80 -5.51 -7.73 0.22
C LEU A 80 -6.10 -8.30 1.52
N GLN A 81 -6.06 -9.63 1.69
CA GLN A 81 -6.48 -10.29 2.93
C GLN A 81 -5.63 -9.84 4.12
N ARG A 82 -4.30 -9.80 3.95
CA ARG A 82 -3.37 -9.33 4.99
C ARG A 82 -3.57 -7.86 5.35
N MET A 83 -3.71 -6.99 4.35
CA MET A 83 -3.82 -5.53 4.53
C MET A 83 -5.09 -5.11 5.25
N LEU A 84 -6.22 -5.76 4.93
CA LEU A 84 -7.53 -5.37 5.43
C LEU A 84 -8.04 -6.32 6.53
N ASN A 85 -7.15 -7.17 7.06
CA ASN A 85 -7.44 -8.21 8.07
C ASN A 85 -8.71 -9.01 7.73
N GLY A 86 -8.91 -9.21 6.44
CA GLY A 86 -10.15 -9.74 5.91
C GLY A 86 -9.93 -11.07 5.24
N MET A 87 -11.01 -11.77 4.97
CA MET A 87 -10.97 -12.99 4.19
C MET A 87 -11.85 -12.83 2.97
N PHE A 88 -11.38 -13.38 1.85
CA PHE A 88 -12.26 -13.59 0.71
C PHE A 88 -13.09 -14.84 0.97
N MET A 89 -14.42 -14.69 1.02
CA MET A 89 -15.34 -15.81 0.83
C MET A 89 -15.84 -15.76 -0.61
N GLY A 90 -15.26 -16.59 -1.47
CA GLY A 90 -15.52 -16.55 -2.92
C GLY A 90 -14.99 -15.26 -3.56
N ASN A 91 -15.91 -14.41 -4.06
CA ASN A 91 -15.60 -13.12 -4.66
C ASN A 91 -15.94 -11.92 -3.75
N THR A 92 -16.36 -12.16 -2.50
CA THR A 92 -16.72 -11.11 -1.54
C THR A 92 -15.62 -10.97 -0.48
N PHE A 93 -15.16 -9.74 -0.27
CA PHE A 93 -14.16 -9.41 0.76
C PHE A 93 -14.86 -9.03 2.06
N MET A 94 -14.59 -9.75 3.16
CA MET A 94 -15.06 -9.37 4.49
C MET A 94 -13.97 -8.62 5.22
N LEU A 95 -14.23 -7.38 5.63
CA LEU A 95 -13.27 -6.55 6.38
C LEU A 95 -13.22 -7.01 7.85
N GLY A 96 -12.06 -7.43 8.33
CA GLY A 96 -11.83 -7.54 9.78
C GLY A 96 -11.57 -6.16 10.34
N GLY A 97 -12.20 -5.82 11.47
CA GLY A 97 -12.13 -4.48 12.05
C GLY A 97 -10.72 -3.91 12.23
N GLU A 98 -10.66 -2.59 12.37
CA GLU A 98 -9.44 -1.82 12.61
C GLU A 98 -8.75 -2.29 13.90
N ILE A 99 -7.78 -3.18 13.74
CA ILE A 99 -6.86 -3.51 14.82
C ILE A 99 -5.46 -3.44 14.23
N ASN A 100 -4.79 -2.32 14.46
CA ASN A 100 -3.39 -2.11 14.06
C ASN A 100 -2.40 -2.99 14.87
N LEU A 101 -2.90 -3.81 15.79
CA LEU A 101 -2.11 -4.74 16.59
C LEU A 101 -1.59 -5.88 15.72
N CYS A 102 -0.27 -5.93 15.54
CA CYS A 102 0.40 -7.05 14.89
C CYS A 102 0.54 -8.22 15.88
N LYS A 103 1.04 -7.94 17.08
CA LYS A 103 1.25 -8.96 18.13
C LYS A 103 1.26 -8.34 19.51
N GLN A 104 0.85 -9.11 20.51
CA GLN A 104 0.86 -8.72 21.92
C GLN A 104 1.52 -9.84 22.72
N TYR A 105 2.54 -9.49 23.50
CA TYR A 105 3.23 -10.38 24.43
C TYR A 105 2.75 -10.05 25.84
N LYS A 106 2.15 -11.03 26.52
CA LYS A 106 1.57 -10.85 27.86
C LYS A 106 2.29 -11.67 28.91
N GLY A 107 2.62 -11.02 30.01
CA GLY A 107 3.18 -11.63 31.19
C GLY A 107 4.64 -12.02 31.07
N LYS A 108 5.20 -12.42 32.21
CA LYS A 108 6.62 -12.71 32.38
C LYS A 108 7.14 -13.77 31.39
N PHE A 109 6.42 -14.87 31.25
CA PHE A 109 6.87 -16.00 30.41
C PHE A 109 7.05 -15.62 28.93
N ALA A 110 6.10 -14.87 28.35
CA ALA A 110 6.17 -14.46 26.96
C ALA A 110 7.33 -13.48 26.72
N LEU A 111 7.56 -12.55 27.65
CA LEU A 111 8.66 -11.59 27.57
C LEU A 111 10.02 -12.25 27.80
N ASP A 112 10.12 -13.20 28.74
CA ASP A 112 11.35 -13.99 28.95
C ASP A 112 11.67 -14.86 27.71
N GLN A 113 10.67 -15.45 27.05
CA GLN A 113 10.89 -16.14 25.76
C GLN A 113 11.43 -15.19 24.69
N LEU A 114 10.90 -13.96 24.62
CA LEU A 114 11.36 -12.93 23.70
C LEU A 114 12.79 -12.46 24.00
N CYS A 115 13.31 -12.70 25.22
CA CYS A 115 14.71 -12.46 25.55
C CYS A 115 15.67 -13.53 25.04
N VAL A 116 15.20 -14.77 24.89
CA VAL A 116 16.05 -15.88 24.43
C VAL A 116 16.21 -15.82 22.91
N ASN A 117 15.09 -15.79 22.18
CA ASN A 117 15.06 -15.93 20.73
C ASN A 117 14.31 -14.80 20.05
N TYR A 118 14.59 -14.64 18.76
CA TYR A 118 13.77 -13.83 17.88
C TYR A 118 12.42 -14.51 17.67
N ASP A 119 11.34 -13.77 17.91
CA ASP A 119 9.99 -14.20 17.56
C ASP A 119 9.54 -13.52 16.26
N ARG A 120 8.79 -14.27 15.46
CA ARG A 120 8.26 -13.79 14.17
C ARG A 120 7.01 -12.97 14.42
N VAL A 121 6.98 -11.76 13.87
CA VAL A 121 5.82 -10.86 13.87
C VAL A 121 5.35 -10.68 12.44
N GLU A 122 4.10 -11.04 12.19
CA GLU A 122 3.45 -10.83 10.90
C GLU A 122 2.81 -9.44 10.89
N ALA A 123 3.34 -8.53 10.06
CA ALA A 123 2.75 -7.22 9.87
C ALA A 123 1.60 -7.31 8.86
N ARG A 124 0.56 -6.51 9.07
CA ARG A 124 -0.59 -6.41 8.16
C ARG A 124 -0.28 -5.51 6.97
N ALA A 125 0.83 -5.79 6.27
CA ALA A 125 1.31 -5.02 5.13
C ALA A 125 1.92 -5.95 4.07
N PRO A 126 1.99 -5.51 2.79
CA PRO A 126 2.59 -6.30 1.72
C PRO A 126 4.06 -6.63 1.98
N GLY A 127 4.52 -7.75 1.46
CA GLY A 127 5.95 -8.09 1.50
C GLY A 127 6.81 -7.07 0.76
N GLY A 128 8.00 -6.78 1.30
CA GLY A 128 8.91 -5.77 0.78
C GLY A 128 8.46 -4.32 0.99
N ALA A 129 7.35 -4.07 1.69
CA ALA A 129 6.95 -2.72 2.06
C ALA A 129 7.77 -2.18 3.24
N VAL A 130 7.94 -0.86 3.31
CA VAL A 130 8.48 -0.16 4.48
C VAL A 130 7.32 0.10 5.44
N ALA A 131 7.32 -0.60 6.57
CA ALA A 131 6.31 -0.49 7.62
C ALA A 131 6.79 0.39 8.76
N ARG A 132 5.91 1.29 9.24
CA ARG A 132 6.13 2.13 10.40
C ARG A 132 5.53 1.44 11.62
N ILE A 133 6.37 0.81 12.44
CA ILE A 133 5.98 0.01 13.60
C ILE A 133 6.19 0.81 14.87
N ARG A 134 5.21 0.78 15.77
CA ARG A 134 5.28 1.35 17.12
C ARG A 134 5.28 0.23 18.14
N PHE A 135 6.24 0.28 19.05
CA PHE A 135 6.25 -0.59 20.22
C PHE A 135 5.58 0.14 21.39
N LYS A 136 4.93 -0.60 22.27
CA LYS A 136 4.50 -0.06 23.57
C LYS A 136 4.83 -1.10 24.61
N LEU A 137 5.49 -0.69 25.67
CA LEU A 137 5.75 -1.55 26.82
C LEU A 137 5.06 -0.92 28.03
N ASN A 138 4.11 -1.63 28.63
CA ASN A 138 3.49 -1.18 29.88
C ASN A 138 4.35 -1.71 31.02
N ALA A 139 5.44 -0.99 31.23
CA ALA A 139 6.42 -1.24 32.28
C ALA A 139 6.58 0.02 33.14
N ARG A 140 7.22 -0.14 34.29
CA ARG A 140 7.64 1.00 35.13
C ARG A 140 8.55 1.91 34.31
N ARG A 141 8.41 3.24 34.46
CA ARG A 141 9.22 4.25 33.74
C ARG A 141 10.73 4.01 33.86
N GLU A 142 11.18 3.41 34.94
CA GLU A 142 12.59 3.10 35.20
C GLU A 142 13.18 2.04 34.25
N TRP A 143 12.32 1.28 33.54
CA TRP A 143 12.77 0.21 32.63
C TRP A 143 13.05 0.69 31.22
N SER A 144 12.61 1.89 30.83
CA SER A 144 12.78 2.40 29.46
C SER A 144 14.26 2.50 29.04
N ALA A 145 15.17 2.67 30.01
CA ALA A 145 16.61 2.71 29.78
C ALA A 145 17.31 1.35 29.94
N LYS A 146 16.59 0.31 30.38
CA LYS A 146 17.15 -1.00 30.75
C LYS A 146 16.63 -2.15 29.91
N ALA A 147 15.56 -1.94 29.15
CA ALA A 147 14.99 -2.90 28.22
C ALA A 147 14.96 -2.28 26.83
N HIS A 148 15.56 -2.96 25.87
CA HIS A 148 15.65 -2.52 24.48
C HIS A 148 15.01 -3.55 23.57
N VAL A 149 14.18 -3.07 22.65
CA VAL A 149 13.65 -3.93 21.60
C VAL A 149 14.70 -3.99 20.49
N ILE A 150 15.03 -5.20 20.07
CA ILE A 150 15.88 -5.47 18.91
C ILE A 150 14.98 -5.99 17.81
N VAL A 151 15.04 -5.35 16.65
CA VAL A 151 14.27 -5.75 15.48
C VAL A 151 15.20 -6.27 14.41
N ARG A 152 14.79 -7.35 13.75
CA ARG A 152 15.42 -7.83 12.54
C ARG A 152 14.44 -7.68 11.38
N ASP A 153 14.84 -6.93 10.38
CA ASP A 153 14.04 -6.65 9.19
C ASP A 153 13.97 -7.86 8.23
N GLY A 154 13.24 -7.70 7.12
CA GLY A 154 13.12 -8.70 6.07
C GLY A 154 14.41 -9.05 5.33
N LEU A 155 15.41 -8.16 5.38
CA LEU A 155 16.74 -8.37 4.80
C LEU A 155 17.73 -9.00 5.79
N GLY A 156 17.31 -9.21 7.06
CA GLY A 156 18.15 -9.70 8.12
C GLY A 156 19.01 -8.63 8.81
N GLN A 157 18.83 -7.34 8.48
CA GLN A 157 19.48 -6.26 9.21
C GLN A 157 18.89 -6.16 10.61
N VAL A 158 19.77 -6.02 11.59
CA VAL A 158 19.39 -5.94 13.00
C VAL A 158 19.55 -4.50 13.46
N GLU A 159 18.47 -3.92 13.96
CA GLU A 159 18.42 -2.56 14.48
C GLU A 159 17.91 -2.56 15.92
N ARG A 160 18.52 -1.72 16.76
CA ARG A 160 18.10 -1.53 18.15
C ARG A 160 17.18 -0.32 18.22
N VAL A 161 16.01 -0.52 18.83
CA VAL A 161 15.06 0.57 19.07
C VAL A 161 15.56 1.41 20.24
N GLU A 162 16.07 2.60 19.94
CA GLU A 162 16.56 3.53 20.96
C GLU A 162 15.42 4.07 21.83
N ASN A 163 14.31 4.46 21.19
CA ASN A 163 13.12 4.98 21.85
C ASN A 163 11.90 4.13 21.49
N ILE A 164 11.48 3.25 22.41
CA ILE A 164 10.31 2.38 22.20
C ILE A 164 9.01 3.15 21.97
N TYR A 165 8.93 4.42 22.36
CA TYR A 165 7.74 5.25 22.17
C TYR A 165 7.68 5.92 20.79
N GLU A 166 8.80 5.95 20.07
CA GLU A 166 8.86 6.47 18.71
C GLU A 166 8.64 5.36 17.69
N PRO A 167 7.82 5.61 16.65
CA PRO A 167 7.63 4.65 15.59
C PRO A 167 8.90 4.55 14.73
N MET A 168 9.32 3.31 14.42
CA MET A 168 10.47 3.04 13.57
C MET A 168 10.02 2.51 12.21
N SER A 169 10.84 2.72 11.18
CA SER A 169 10.56 2.21 9.82
C SER A 169 11.37 0.94 9.58
N ILE A 170 10.69 -0.15 9.23
CA ILE A 170 11.31 -1.46 9.01
C ILE A 170 10.91 -1.95 7.63
N LEU A 171 11.87 -2.49 6.88
CA LEU A 171 11.57 -3.19 5.63
C LEU A 171 11.04 -4.59 5.94
N LEU A 172 9.83 -4.89 5.49
CA LEU A 172 9.22 -6.20 5.72
C LEU A 172 9.79 -7.27 4.78
N GLY A 173 9.86 -8.51 5.26
CA GLY A 173 10.22 -9.68 4.45
C GLY A 173 9.19 -9.97 3.36
N ASP A 174 9.47 -10.99 2.54
CA ASP A 174 8.62 -11.34 1.40
C ASP A 174 7.18 -11.72 1.78
N ASN A 175 6.95 -12.20 3.02
CA ASN A 175 5.62 -12.52 3.52
C ASN A 175 5.02 -11.41 4.43
N GLY A 176 5.62 -10.23 4.47
CA GLY A 176 5.18 -9.15 5.35
C GLY A 176 5.58 -9.35 6.81
N GLU A 177 6.57 -10.20 7.09
CA GLU A 177 7.07 -10.47 8.44
C GLU A 177 8.34 -9.68 8.79
N PHE A 178 8.56 -9.54 10.09
CA PHE A 178 9.83 -9.13 10.68
C PHE A 178 10.03 -9.91 11.99
N PHE A 179 11.19 -9.79 12.61
CA PHE A 179 11.46 -10.49 13.86
C PHE A 179 11.79 -9.53 14.99
N VAL A 180 11.31 -9.86 16.17
CA VAL A 180 11.50 -9.05 17.37
C VAL A 180 12.20 -9.90 18.43
N LYS A 181 13.15 -9.28 19.13
CA LYS A 181 13.82 -9.81 20.31
C LYS A 181 13.85 -8.71 21.37
N LEU A 182 13.82 -9.09 22.64
CA LEU A 182 13.90 -8.14 23.76
C LEU A 182 15.23 -8.33 24.50
N GLU A 183 16.06 -7.30 24.53
CA GLU A 183 17.26 -7.29 25.34
C GLU A 183 16.96 -6.58 26.67
N ARG A 184 17.36 -7.17 27.78
CA ARG A 184 17.17 -6.58 29.10
C ARG A 184 18.41 -6.70 29.95
N ASP A 185 18.60 -5.72 30.83
CA ASP A 185 19.56 -5.79 31.93
C ASP A 185 19.10 -6.83 32.98
N GLU A 186 20.04 -7.43 33.70
CA GLU A 186 19.82 -8.41 34.76
C GLU A 186 18.97 -7.83 35.89
N SER A 187 19.02 -6.51 36.09
CA SER A 187 18.23 -5.80 37.10
C SER A 187 16.73 -5.69 36.78
N VAL A 188 16.30 -6.04 35.57
CA VAL A 188 14.90 -5.96 35.13
C VAL A 188 14.21 -7.31 35.32
N VAL A 189 13.19 -7.37 36.17
CA VAL A 189 12.35 -8.56 36.37
C VAL A 189 10.93 -8.27 35.90
N PHE A 190 10.47 -8.95 34.86
CA PHE A 190 9.11 -8.80 34.37
C PHE A 190 8.07 -9.29 35.38
N GLU A 191 7.03 -8.49 35.58
CA GLU A 191 5.86 -8.85 36.39
C GLU A 191 4.79 -9.50 35.49
N ASP A 192 3.86 -10.27 36.07
CA ASP A 192 2.80 -10.95 35.31
C ASP A 192 1.85 -9.99 34.57
N GLY A 193 1.75 -8.73 35.03
CA GLY A 193 0.99 -7.68 34.36
C GLY A 193 1.74 -6.91 33.26
N THR A 194 3.01 -7.25 33.01
CA THR A 194 3.80 -6.55 31.97
C THR A 194 3.37 -7.02 30.59
N GLU A 195 3.13 -6.08 29.69
CA GLU A 195 2.74 -6.38 28.31
C GLU A 195 3.55 -5.54 27.31
N LEU A 196 3.95 -6.17 26.20
CA LEU A 196 4.56 -5.52 25.03
C LEU A 196 3.59 -5.62 23.85
N TRP A 197 3.19 -4.47 23.30
CA TRP A 197 2.41 -4.37 22.07
C TRP A 197 3.29 -3.98 20.91
N VAL A 198 2.99 -4.57 19.75
CA VAL A 198 3.60 -4.26 18.47
C VAL A 198 2.48 -3.81 17.53
N ASP A 199 2.43 -2.51 17.26
CA ASP A 199 1.39 -1.87 16.45
C ASP A 199 1.98 -1.42 15.09
N LEU A 200 1.23 -1.62 14.01
CA LEU A 200 1.52 -1.06 12.69
C LEU A 200 0.81 0.30 12.55
N GLU A 201 1.56 1.38 12.39
CA GLU A 201 1.00 2.72 12.24
C GLU A 201 0.66 3.02 10.78
N THR A 202 1.64 2.89 9.88
CA THR A 202 1.48 3.07 8.44
C THR A 202 2.45 2.16 7.68
N TRP A 203 2.30 2.05 6.37
CA TRP A 203 3.30 1.41 5.50
C TRP A 203 3.34 2.11 4.14
N THR A 204 4.45 1.95 3.42
CA THR A 204 4.65 2.49 2.07
C THR A 204 5.39 1.45 1.23
N LYS A 205 5.00 1.30 -0.04
CA LYS A 205 5.60 0.38 -1.00
C LYS A 205 6.39 1.16 -2.04
#